data_AF-L9LBM3-F1
#
_entry.id   AF-L9LBM3-F1
#
_cell.length_a   1.000
_cell.length_b   1.000
_cell.length_c   1.000
_cell.angle_alpha   90.00
_cell.angle_beta   90.00
_cell.angle_gamma   90.00
#
_symmetry.space_group_name_H-M   'P 1'
#
loop_
_entity.id
_entity.type
_entity.pdbx_description
1 polymer ?
#
loop_
_entity_poly.entity_id
_entity_poly.type
_entity_poly.pdbx_seq_one_letter_code
_entity_poly.pdbx_strand_id
1 'polypeptide(L)'
;MHPALRGGQALHFVSNITFGHPLVESLQKKQGQDPLFDMHIMVPRLEQCVKLMAVAGTSHHTFHLVASENPETLIKDIWENGAEVGLAIKPGTTVEYLAPWANQIDMVLVMTLEGRRYDAKGSLVEDPVPIFGYRGRC
;
A
#
# COMPACT_ATOMS: atom_id res chain seq x y z
N MET A 1 16.82 13.52 5.81
CA MET A 1 15.39 13.15 5.92
C MET A 1 14.53 14.35 6.29
N HIS A 2 13.48 14.64 5.51
CA HIS A 2 12.61 15.81 5.64
C HIS A 2 11.63 15.68 6.84
N PRO A 3 11.24 16.76 7.55
CA PRO A 3 10.37 16.70 8.74
C PRO A 3 9.00 16.01 8.54
N ALA A 4 8.46 15.98 7.32
CA ALA A 4 7.24 15.24 6.97
C ALA A 4 7.36 13.70 7.12
N LEU A 5 8.59 13.18 7.20
CA LEU A 5 8.90 11.77 7.40
C LEU A 5 9.45 11.47 8.81
N ARG A 6 9.49 12.49 9.71
CA ARG A 6 10.07 12.38 11.08
C ARG A 6 9.00 12.23 12.18
N GLY A 7 7.84 11.67 11.87
CA GLY A 7 6.86 11.30 12.88
C GLY A 7 7.26 9.99 13.55
N GLY A 8 8.08 10.05 14.60
CA GLY A 8 8.41 8.92 15.49
C GLY A 8 7.23 8.46 16.34
N GLN A 9 6.12 8.11 15.69
CA GLN A 9 5.06 7.32 16.29
C GLN A 9 5.10 5.97 15.60
N ALA A 10 5.23 4.89 16.38
CA ALA A 10 5.06 3.54 15.89
C ALA A 10 3.76 3.51 15.09
N LEU A 11 3.86 3.40 13.76
CA LEU A 11 2.71 3.33 12.87
C LEU A 11 2.01 2.00 13.11
N HIS A 12 1.18 1.97 14.14
CA HIS A 12 0.11 1.00 14.30
C HIS A 12 -0.93 1.36 13.24
N PHE A 13 -0.63 1.04 11.98
CA PHE A 13 -1.63 1.09 10.93
C PHE A 13 -2.70 0.06 11.28
N VAL A 14 -3.82 0.60 11.76
CA VAL A 14 -5.16 0.04 11.60
C VAL A 14 -5.37 -1.35 12.25
N SER A 15 -5.98 -1.34 13.43
CA SER A 15 -6.70 -2.49 14.00
C SER A 15 -8.04 -2.70 13.27
N ASN A 16 -7.99 -2.89 11.96
CA ASN A 16 -9.17 -3.19 11.14
C ASN A 16 -8.94 -4.54 10.46
N ILE A 17 -9.92 -5.43 10.61
CA ILE A 17 -9.97 -6.71 9.91
C ILE A 17 -10.07 -6.37 8.42
N THR A 18 -8.93 -6.27 7.77
CA THR A 18 -8.81 -5.97 6.36
C THR A 18 -8.40 -7.28 5.72
N PHE A 19 -9.26 -7.79 4.84
CA PHE A 19 -9.17 -9.14 4.32
C PHE A 19 -7.76 -9.46 3.79
N GLY A 20 -7.14 -10.49 4.36
CA GLY A 20 -5.79 -10.90 4.01
C GLY A 20 -5.73 -11.81 2.79
N HIS A 21 -4.55 -12.39 2.57
CA HIS A 21 -4.27 -13.37 1.52
C HIS A 21 -5.30 -14.51 1.39
N PRO A 22 -5.96 -15.05 2.46
CA PRO A 22 -6.92 -16.15 2.29
C PRO A 22 -8.17 -15.74 1.51
N LEU A 23 -8.58 -14.46 1.58
CA LEU A 23 -9.70 -13.99 0.77
C LEU A 23 -9.31 -13.96 -0.70
N VAL A 24 -8.12 -13.43 -1.02
CA VAL A 24 -7.63 -13.36 -2.39
C VAL A 24 -7.56 -14.77 -2.99
N GLU A 25 -6.96 -15.73 -2.27
CA GLU A 25 -6.92 -17.13 -2.71
C GLU A 25 -8.32 -17.70 -2.96
N SER A 26 -9.29 -17.42 -2.08
CA SER A 26 -10.66 -17.91 -2.22
C SER A 26 -11.36 -17.31 -3.44
N LEU A 27 -11.14 -16.02 -3.70
CA LEU A 27 -11.69 -15.32 -4.85
C LEU A 27 -11.05 -15.80 -6.15
N GLN A 28 -9.74 -16.00 -6.19
CA GLN A 28 -9.04 -16.54 -7.34
C GLN A 28 -9.49 -17.96 -7.69
N LYS A 29 -9.67 -18.83 -6.68
CA LYS A 29 -10.20 -20.18 -6.89
C LYS A 29 -11.59 -20.18 -7.54
N LYS A 30 -12.40 -19.14 -7.31
CA LYS A 30 -13.76 -19.03 -7.85
C LYS A 30 -13.84 -18.28 -9.18
N GLN A 31 -13.06 -17.21 -9.33
CA GLN A 31 -13.15 -16.29 -10.47
C GLN A 31 -12.08 -16.56 -11.54
N GLY A 32 -11.07 -17.39 -11.25
CA GLY A 32 -9.91 -17.57 -12.11
C GLY A 32 -8.93 -16.39 -12.04
N GLN A 33 -8.06 -16.28 -13.04
CA GLN A 33 -7.04 -15.22 -13.14
C GLN A 33 -7.50 -14.00 -13.97
N ASP A 34 -8.79 -13.94 -14.32
CA ASP A 34 -9.37 -12.81 -15.06
C ASP A 34 -9.44 -11.51 -14.22
N PRO A 35 -9.90 -11.53 -12.95
CA PRO A 35 -9.92 -10.31 -12.14
C PRO A 35 -8.52 -9.93 -11.64
N LEU A 36 -8.17 -8.66 -11.82
CA LEU A 36 -6.98 -8.05 -11.23
C LEU A 36 -7.25 -7.69 -9.77
N PHE A 37 -6.36 -8.13 -8.88
CA PHE A 37 -6.41 -7.78 -7.46
C PHE A 37 -5.39 -6.69 -7.15
N ASP A 38 -5.87 -5.49 -6.81
CA ASP A 38 -5.06 -4.39 -6.30
C ASP A 38 -5.11 -4.36 -4.78
N MET A 39 -3.95 -4.55 -4.16
CA MET A 39 -3.79 -4.62 -2.72
C MET A 39 -3.10 -3.37 -2.20
N HIS A 40 -3.88 -2.50 -1.56
CA HIS A 40 -3.33 -1.40 -0.77
C HIS A 40 -2.91 -1.91 0.62
N ILE A 41 -1.61 -2.13 0.80
CA ILE A 41 -1.04 -2.69 2.01
C ILE A 41 -0.76 -1.59 3.03
N MET A 42 -1.46 -1.64 4.16
CA MET A 42 -1.29 -0.73 5.29
C MET A 42 -0.91 -1.51 6.55
N VAL A 43 0.25 -2.17 6.54
CA VAL A 43 0.77 -2.94 7.70
C VAL A 43 2.24 -2.61 7.97
N PRO A 44 2.73 -2.74 9.22
CA PRO A 44 4.12 -2.41 9.56
C PRO A 44 5.18 -3.40 9.06
N ARG A 45 4.81 -4.65 8.73
CA ARG A 45 5.74 -5.66 8.18
C ARG A 45 5.43 -5.92 6.70
N LEU A 46 5.73 -4.95 5.86
CA LEU A 46 5.40 -4.96 4.43
C LEU A 46 6.03 -6.14 3.69
N GLU A 47 7.29 -6.43 3.95
CA GLU A 47 8.09 -7.45 3.25
C GLU A 47 7.49 -8.85 3.44
N GLN A 48 7.00 -9.15 4.65
CA GLN A 48 6.32 -10.40 4.94
C GLN A 48 4.94 -10.46 4.27
N CYS A 49 4.22 -9.34 4.28
CA CYS A 49 2.89 -9.25 3.69
C CYS A 49 2.92 -9.43 2.17
N VAL A 50 3.86 -8.75 1.49
CA VAL A 50 4.06 -8.86 0.03
C VAL A 50 4.30 -10.30 -0.39
N LYS A 51 5.16 -11.04 0.31
CA LYS A 51 5.44 -12.45 -0.03
C LYS A 51 4.19 -13.33 0.09
N LEU A 52 3.38 -13.12 1.12
CA LEU A 52 2.13 -13.87 1.29
C LEU A 52 1.09 -13.50 0.22
N MET A 53 1.00 -12.22 -0.14
CA MET A 53 0.07 -11.74 -1.17
C MET A 53 0.47 -12.23 -2.57
N ALA A 54 1.77 -12.21 -2.88
CA ALA A 54 2.31 -12.76 -4.12
C ALA A 54 1.93 -14.25 -4.31
N VAL A 55 2.06 -15.07 -3.25
CA VAL A 55 1.63 -16.48 -3.28
C VAL A 55 0.13 -16.62 -3.51
N ALA A 56 -0.67 -15.68 -2.98
CA ALA A 56 -2.10 -15.63 -3.21
C ALA A 56 -2.50 -15.14 -4.60
N GLY A 57 -1.53 -14.72 -5.43
CA GLY A 57 -1.71 -14.36 -6.84
C GLY A 57 -2.12 -12.91 -7.09
N THR A 58 -1.88 -12.00 -6.16
CA THR A 58 -2.25 -10.59 -6.30
C THR A 58 -1.51 -9.92 -7.48
N SER A 59 -2.22 -9.05 -8.19
CA SER A 59 -1.72 -8.46 -9.45
C SER A 59 -1.00 -7.14 -9.24
N HIS A 60 -1.44 -6.34 -8.25
CA HIS A 60 -0.84 -5.05 -7.93
C HIS A 60 -0.68 -4.88 -6.42
N HIS A 61 0.44 -4.30 -6.00
CA HIS A 61 0.72 -3.99 -4.60
C HIS A 61 1.01 -2.51 -4.42
N THR A 62 0.14 -1.83 -3.67
CA THR A 62 0.28 -0.42 -3.36
C THR A 62 0.66 -0.23 -1.90
N PHE A 63 1.70 0.55 -1.61
CA PHE A 63 2.13 0.82 -0.23
C PHE A 63 2.58 2.27 -0.02
N HIS A 64 2.68 2.67 1.25
CA HIS A 64 3.20 3.98 1.64
C HIS A 64 4.73 3.94 1.77
N LEU A 65 5.45 4.87 1.14
CA LEU A 65 6.92 4.97 1.25
C LEU A 65 7.41 4.99 2.70
N VAL A 66 6.69 5.69 3.59
CA VAL A 66 7.03 5.80 5.02
C VAL A 66 6.94 4.48 5.79
N ALA A 67 6.24 3.49 5.25
CA ALA A 67 6.02 2.22 5.93
C ALA A 67 7.12 1.20 5.63
N SER A 68 7.97 1.43 4.61
CA SER A 68 9.10 0.55 4.29
C SER A 68 10.42 1.16 4.76
N GLU A 69 11.26 0.34 5.39
CA GLU A 69 12.64 0.74 5.74
C GLU A 69 13.56 0.77 4.51
N ASN A 70 13.28 -0.09 3.52
CA ASN A 70 14.08 -0.26 2.30
C ASN A 70 13.17 -0.39 1.07
N PRO A 71 12.58 0.73 0.59
CA PRO A 71 11.61 0.71 -0.51
C PRO A 71 12.17 0.14 -1.83
N GLU A 72 13.45 0.37 -2.15
CA GLU A 72 14.07 -0.21 -3.37
C GLU A 72 14.00 -1.74 -3.40
N THR A 73 14.39 -2.37 -2.29
CA THR A 73 14.35 -3.83 -2.16
C THR A 73 12.92 -4.34 -2.24
N LEU A 74 11.97 -3.64 -1.60
CA LEU A 74 10.57 -4.03 -1.61
C LEU A 74 9.96 -3.97 -3.03
N ILE A 75 10.26 -2.92 -3.77
CA ILE A 75 9.83 -2.75 -5.17
C ILE A 75 10.39 -3.88 -6.04
N LYS A 76 11.69 -4.18 -5.89
CA LYS A 76 12.33 -5.28 -6.60
C LYS A 76 11.68 -6.63 -6.28
N ASP A 77 11.43 -6.90 -5.00
CA ASP A 77 10.76 -8.12 -4.55
C ASP A 77 9.36 -8.24 -5.18
N ILE A 78 8.57 -7.16 -5.24
CA ILE A 78 7.22 -7.17 -5.85
C ILE A 78 7.30 -7.53 -7.34
N TRP A 79 8.22 -6.91 -8.09
CA TRP A 79 8.42 -7.20 -9.51
C TRP A 79 8.91 -8.63 -9.77
N GLU A 80 9.83 -9.14 -8.95
CA GLU A 80 10.31 -10.53 -9.06
C GLU A 80 9.20 -11.56 -8.82
N ASN A 81 8.18 -11.19 -8.04
CA ASN A 81 6.97 -11.99 -7.83
C ASN A 81 5.90 -11.81 -8.93
N GLY A 82 6.17 -11.03 -9.97
CA GLY A 82 5.29 -10.85 -11.13
C GLY A 82 4.10 -9.92 -10.89
N ALA A 83 4.14 -9.11 -9.82
CA ALA A 83 3.12 -8.12 -9.53
C ALA A 83 3.60 -6.70 -9.88
N GLU A 84 2.66 -5.83 -10.22
CA GLU A 84 2.92 -4.40 -10.44
C GLU A 84 3.01 -3.63 -9.12
N VAL A 85 3.72 -2.50 -9.13
CA VAL A 85 4.05 -1.71 -7.94
C VAL A 85 3.30 -0.39 -7.92
N GLY A 86 2.67 -0.08 -6.79
CA GLY A 86 2.01 1.20 -6.53
C GLY A 86 2.59 1.94 -5.32
N LEU A 87 2.67 3.27 -5.39
CA LEU A 87 2.99 4.10 -4.24
C LEU A 87 1.83 5.00 -3.84
N ALA A 88 1.50 5.00 -2.55
CA ALA A 88 0.43 5.79 -1.97
C ALA A 88 0.94 7.04 -1.25
N ILE A 89 0.36 8.19 -1.57
CA ILE A 89 0.59 9.47 -0.88
C ILE A 89 -0.64 9.91 -0.10
N LYS A 90 -0.41 10.43 1.11
CA LYS A 90 -1.47 10.98 1.96
C LYS A 90 -1.84 12.41 1.52
N PRO A 91 -3.03 12.92 1.88
CA PRO A 91 -3.33 14.34 1.76
C PRO A 91 -2.22 15.20 2.36
N GLY A 92 -1.88 16.30 1.71
CA GLY A 92 -0.80 17.21 2.15
C GLY A 92 0.63 16.71 1.90
N THR A 93 0.83 15.50 1.37
CA THR A 93 2.15 15.03 0.92
C THR A 93 2.41 15.52 -0.52
N THR A 94 3.52 16.21 -0.72
CA THR A 94 3.95 16.72 -2.04
C THR A 94 4.31 15.59 -3.01
N VAL A 95 3.90 15.71 -4.28
CA VAL A 95 4.13 14.68 -5.30
C VAL A 95 5.61 14.48 -5.63
N GLU A 96 6.43 15.48 -5.35
CA GLU A 96 7.88 15.48 -5.55
C GLU A 96 8.57 14.34 -4.78
N TYR A 97 7.95 13.82 -3.71
CA TYR A 97 8.45 12.64 -3.00
C TYR A 97 8.41 11.36 -3.83
N LEU A 98 7.55 11.30 -4.85
CA LEU A 98 7.43 10.15 -5.75
C LEU A 98 8.36 10.24 -6.96
N ALA A 99 8.86 11.43 -7.29
CA ALA A 99 9.69 11.66 -8.48
C ALA A 99 10.90 10.71 -8.59
N PRO A 100 11.64 10.39 -7.50
CA PRO A 100 12.76 9.42 -7.58
C PRO A 100 12.33 7.99 -7.94
N TRP A 101 11.06 7.66 -7.71
CA TRP A 101 10.50 6.31 -7.87
C TRP A 101 9.71 6.15 -9.16
N ALA A 102 9.49 7.23 -9.92
CA ALA A 102 8.59 7.25 -11.08
C ALA A 102 8.92 6.19 -12.16
N ASN A 103 10.19 5.81 -12.30
CA ASN A 103 10.63 4.79 -13.27
C ASN A 103 10.57 3.35 -12.72
N GLN A 104 10.19 3.18 -11.46
CA GLN A 104 10.19 1.90 -10.75
C GLN A 104 8.78 1.49 -10.28
N ILE A 105 7.76 2.27 -10.64
CA ILE A 105 6.38 2.08 -10.17
C ILE A 105 5.42 2.16 -11.36
N ASP A 106 4.33 1.41 -11.28
CA ASP A 106 3.32 1.29 -12.32
C ASP A 106 2.10 2.20 -12.03
N MET A 107 1.90 2.54 -10.76
CA MET A 107 0.75 3.31 -10.28
C MET A 107 1.10 4.26 -9.13
N VAL A 108 0.43 5.40 -9.10
CA VAL A 108 0.40 6.29 -7.94
C VAL A 108 -1.01 6.37 -7.39
N LEU A 109 -1.15 6.11 -6.09
CA LEU A 109 -2.40 6.21 -5.35
C LEU A 109 -2.42 7.52 -4.56
N VAL A 110 -3.29 8.45 -4.96
CA VAL A 110 -3.47 9.72 -4.25
C VAL A 110 -4.65 9.59 -3.31
N MET A 111 -4.38 9.67 -2.01
CA MET A 111 -5.41 9.63 -0.99
C MET A 111 -5.96 11.04 -0.79
N THR A 112 -7.29 11.17 -0.75
CA THR A 112 -7.97 12.48 -0.75
C THR A 112 -8.63 12.82 0.57
N LEU A 113 -8.90 11.81 1.40
CA LEU A 113 -9.53 11.99 2.71
C LEU A 113 -8.63 11.44 3.79
N GLU A 114 -8.63 12.11 4.94
CA GLU A 114 -8.30 11.51 6.22
C GLU A 114 -9.61 11.04 6.84
N GLY A 115 -9.88 9.75 6.71
CA GLY A 115 -10.94 9.04 7.39
C GLY A 115 -10.78 9.19 8.90
N ARG A 116 -11.76 9.82 9.53
CA ARG A 116 -11.77 9.94 10.99
C ARG A 116 -12.40 8.69 11.57
N ARG A 117 -11.63 7.93 12.35
CA ARG A 117 -12.11 6.78 13.09
C ARG A 117 -11.83 6.96 14.58
N TYR A 118 -12.72 6.45 15.42
CA TYR A 118 -12.44 6.33 16.84
C TYR A 118 -11.61 5.07 17.12
N ASP A 119 -10.52 5.21 17.87
CA ASP A 119 -9.77 4.07 18.39
C ASP A 119 -10.62 3.29 19.41
N ALA A 120 -10.13 2.13 19.86
CA ALA A 120 -10.81 1.33 20.88
C ALA A 120 -10.96 2.06 22.24
N LYS A 121 -10.30 3.22 22.42
CA LYS A 121 -10.36 4.08 23.61
C LYS A 121 -11.25 5.32 23.40
N GLY A 122 -11.91 5.46 22.24
CA GLY A 122 -12.78 6.60 21.93
C GLY A 122 -12.04 7.88 21.47
N SER A 123 -10.76 7.81 21.13
CA SER A 123 -9.99 8.94 20.60
C SER A 123 -10.11 9.02 19.08
N LEU A 124 -10.23 10.24 18.54
CA LEU A 124 -10.20 10.46 17.09
C LEU A 124 -8.80 10.14 16.54
N VAL A 125 -8.76 9.27 15.54
CA VAL A 125 -7.59 8.90 14.74
C VAL A 125 -7.89 9.24 13.29
N GLU A 126 -6.92 9.86 12.61
CA GLU A 126 -6.98 10.24 11.21
C GLU A 126 -6.29 9.16 10.35
N ASP A 127 -7.08 8.43 9.57
CA ASP A 127 -6.66 7.33 8.70
C ASP A 127 -6.92 7.69 7.24
N PRO A 128 -5.92 7.77 6.37
CA PRO A 128 -6.17 8.19 5.00
C PRO A 128 -7.04 7.15 4.24
N VAL A 129 -7.95 7.61 3.38
CA VAL A 129 -8.83 6.77 2.55
C VAL A 129 -8.49 6.97 1.05
N PRO A 130 -8.27 5.88 0.29
CA PRO A 130 -7.97 5.97 -1.13
C PRO A 130 -9.24 6.25 -1.95
N ILE A 131 -9.16 7.15 -2.93
CA ILE A 131 -10.27 7.43 -3.87
C ILE A 131 -9.82 7.31 -5.33
N PHE A 132 -8.56 7.62 -5.66
CA PHE A 132 -8.11 7.70 -7.05
C PHE A 132 -6.70 7.15 -7.26
N GLY A 133 -6.56 6.15 -8.13
CA GLY A 133 -5.28 5.64 -8.63
C GLY A 133 -5.02 6.15 -10.04
N TYR A 134 -3.84 6.74 -10.28
CA TYR A 134 -3.37 7.05 -11.63
C TYR A 134 -2.40 5.95 -12.09
N ARG A 135 -2.76 5.26 -13.17
CA ARG A 135 -1.93 4.25 -13.82
C ARG A 135 -1.33 4.82 -15.09
N GLY A 136 -0.01 4.85 -15.17
CA GLY A 136 0.71 5.30 -16.34
C GLY A 136 2.14 4.79 -16.26
N ARG A 137 2.55 3.98 -17.24
CA ARG A 137 3.97 3.67 -17.44
C ARG A 137 4.63 4.92 -18.05
N CYS A 138 5.61 5.47 -17.35
CA CYS A 138 6.55 6.42 -17.93
C CYS A 138 7.50 5.70 -18.90
#